data_AF-A0A256W6W6-F1
#
_entry.id   AF-A0A256W6W6-F1
#
_cell.length_a   1.000
_cell.length_b   1.000
_cell.length_c   1.000
_cell.angle_alpha   90.00
_cell.angle_beta   90.00
_cell.angle_gamma   90.00
#
_symmetry.space_group_name_H-M   'P 1'
#
loop_
_entity.id
_entity.type
_entity.pdbx_description
1 polymer ?
#
loop_
_entity_poly.entity_id
_entity_poly.type
_entity_poly.pdbx_seq_one_letter_code
_entity_poly.pdbx_strand_id
1 'polypeptide(L)'
;MIKNHKILIMRRMVQLIIMLLFVASASFGWNILNGNLSTAEVLGTFHLSDPYSVMQIIASGFVPAASVLIGSLIVMAFYFVLRGRMFCSWVCPINFITDSASWMRRKLKIKPLISSKNVSRNIRYYVFVLGLLLSAIFGFAAFDVINPISMMHRAIIFGSLSGLFVVLFIFLFDLLILKHGFCGHICPVGAFYSVVGKWGILKVFHNHDNCTNCMKCKVVCPEVQVLS
;
A
#
# COMPACT_ATOMS: atom_id res chain seq x y z
N MET A 1 -26.95 -11.07 1.54
CA MET A 1 -25.49 -11.30 1.41
C MET A 1 -24.66 -10.06 1.01
N ILE A 2 -25.20 -9.07 0.28
CA ILE A 2 -24.45 -7.88 -0.20
C ILE A 2 -24.10 -6.87 0.92
N LYS A 3 -24.93 -6.76 1.99
CA LYS A 3 -24.75 -5.77 3.08
C LYS A 3 -23.41 -5.90 3.82
N ASN A 4 -22.89 -7.11 4.01
CA ASN A 4 -21.63 -7.36 4.75
C ASN A 4 -20.36 -7.10 3.92
N HIS A 5 -20.47 -6.89 2.60
CA HIS A 5 -19.33 -6.67 1.71
C HIS A 5 -19.29 -5.26 1.11
N LYS A 6 -20.21 -4.36 1.51
CA LYS A 6 -20.32 -3.00 0.96
C LYS A 6 -19.00 -2.23 0.97
N ILE A 7 -18.28 -2.26 2.09
CA ILE A 7 -16.99 -1.57 2.24
C ILE A 7 -15.92 -2.20 1.35
N LEU A 8 -15.92 -3.53 1.21
CA LEU A 8 -14.99 -4.22 0.33
C LEU A 8 -15.23 -3.84 -1.13
N ILE A 9 -16.50 -3.83 -1.58
CA ILE A 9 -16.88 -3.45 -2.94
C ILE A 9 -16.50 -1.99 -3.21
N MET A 10 -16.79 -1.08 -2.27
CA MET A 10 -16.45 0.34 -2.42
C MET A 10 -14.94 0.54 -2.58
N ARG A 11 -14.13 -0.18 -1.77
CA ARG A 11 -12.66 -0.18 -1.92
C ARG A 11 -12.22 -0.66 -3.29
N ARG A 12 -12.79 -1.75 -3.81
CA ARG A 12 -12.44 -2.27 -5.14
C ARG A 12 -12.83 -1.33 -6.26
N MET A 13 -13.98 -0.69 -6.18
CA MET A 13 -14.39 0.31 -7.16
C MET A 13 -13.42 1.49 -7.18
N VAL A 14 -13.02 2.01 -6.01
CA VAL A 14 -12.03 3.10 -5.94
C VAL A 14 -10.69 2.68 -6.55
N GLN A 15 -10.18 1.50 -6.22
CA GLN A 15 -8.93 0.98 -6.80
C GLN A 15 -9.01 0.85 -8.33
N LEU A 16 -10.11 0.30 -8.85
CA LEU A 16 -10.32 0.14 -10.29
C LEU A 16 -10.47 1.48 -11.00
N ILE A 17 -11.22 2.43 -10.42
CA ILE A 17 -11.38 3.78 -10.97
C ILE A 17 -10.03 4.48 -11.08
N ILE A 18 -9.20 4.44 -10.02
CA ILE A 18 -7.87 5.05 -10.03
C ILE A 18 -6.99 4.40 -11.09
N MET A 19 -6.96 3.07 -11.18
CA MET A 19 -6.20 2.35 -12.20
C MET A 19 -6.66 2.71 -13.62
N LEU A 20 -7.98 2.74 -13.87
CA LEU A 20 -8.55 3.10 -15.15
C LEU A 20 -8.24 4.55 -15.54
N LEU A 21 -8.23 5.48 -14.57
CA LEU A 21 -7.84 6.86 -14.81
C LEU A 21 -6.39 6.97 -15.29
N PHE A 22 -5.46 6.27 -14.64
CA PHE A 22 -4.05 6.25 -15.09
C PHE A 22 -3.89 5.61 -16.47
N VAL A 23 -4.61 4.51 -16.76
CA VAL A 23 -4.60 3.89 -18.09
C VAL A 23 -5.21 4.83 -19.13
N ALA A 24 -6.32 5.50 -18.82
CA ALA A 24 -6.96 6.45 -19.72
C ALA A 24 -6.05 7.65 -20.00
N SER A 25 -5.34 8.15 -18.98
CA SER A 25 -4.31 9.19 -19.13
C SER A 25 -3.24 8.76 -20.13
N ALA A 26 -2.70 7.55 -19.96
CA ALA A 26 -1.63 7.03 -20.81
C ALA A 26 -2.07 6.67 -22.24
N SER A 27 -3.28 6.14 -22.42
CA SER A 27 -3.78 5.69 -23.73
C SER A 27 -4.51 6.77 -24.54
N PHE A 28 -5.22 7.69 -23.89
CA PHE A 28 -6.01 8.74 -24.55
C PHE A 28 -5.37 10.14 -24.44
N GLY A 29 -4.22 10.27 -23.76
CA GLY A 29 -3.52 11.55 -23.61
C GLY A 29 -4.27 12.57 -22.77
N TRP A 30 -5.18 12.14 -21.89
CA TRP A 30 -5.87 13.03 -20.96
C TRP A 30 -4.88 13.55 -19.91
N ASN A 31 -4.87 14.85 -19.63
CA ASN A 31 -3.98 15.43 -18.61
C ASN A 31 -4.52 15.31 -17.18
N ILE A 32 -5.47 14.41 -16.93
CA ILE A 32 -6.17 14.32 -15.65
C ILE A 32 -5.25 13.73 -14.57
N LEU A 33 -4.54 12.64 -14.86
CA LEU A 33 -3.71 11.91 -13.91
C LEU A 33 -2.49 11.29 -14.61
N ASN A 34 -1.42 12.08 -14.78
CA ASN A 34 -0.18 11.62 -15.41
C ASN A 34 0.80 11.10 -14.36
N GLY A 35 1.64 10.11 -14.73
CA GLY A 35 2.65 9.55 -13.83
C GLY A 35 2.25 8.22 -13.18
N ASN A 36 2.60 8.04 -11.90
CA ASN A 36 2.35 6.81 -11.15
C ASN A 36 1.88 7.13 -9.71
N LEU A 37 1.61 6.10 -8.89
CA LEU A 37 1.13 6.30 -7.52
C LEU A 37 2.18 6.86 -6.53
N SER A 38 3.46 6.83 -6.88
CA SER A 38 4.55 7.50 -6.14
C SER A 38 4.65 8.98 -6.53
N THR A 39 4.49 9.28 -7.82
CA THR A 39 4.52 10.65 -8.38
C THR A 39 3.43 10.81 -9.42
N ALA A 40 2.30 11.38 -9.00
CA ALA A 40 1.16 11.66 -9.86
C ALA A 40 1.04 13.17 -10.10
N GLU A 41 0.83 13.56 -11.34
CA GLU A 41 0.47 14.93 -11.73
C GLU A 41 -1.02 14.98 -12.04
N VAL A 42 -1.76 15.76 -11.26
CA VAL A 42 -3.20 15.97 -11.40
C VAL A 42 -3.43 17.24 -12.21
N LEU A 43 -4.18 17.12 -13.32
CA LEU A 43 -4.60 18.25 -14.16
C LEU A 43 -3.45 19.13 -14.66
N GLY A 44 -2.24 18.57 -14.82
CA GLY A 44 -1.05 19.29 -15.29
C GLY A 44 -0.55 20.41 -14.36
N THR A 45 -0.99 20.43 -13.10
CA THR A 45 -0.71 21.54 -12.17
C THR A 45 -0.36 21.06 -10.76
N PHE A 46 -1.06 20.05 -10.23
CA PHE A 46 -0.86 19.57 -8.87
C PHE A 46 -0.05 18.28 -8.85
N HIS A 47 1.16 18.33 -8.31
CA HIS A 47 1.98 17.14 -8.10
C HIS A 47 1.59 16.51 -6.77
N LEU A 48 1.05 15.30 -6.78
CA LEU A 48 0.86 14.48 -5.60
C LEU A 48 2.00 13.47 -5.57
N SER A 49 2.89 13.64 -4.60
CA SER A 49 4.01 12.72 -4.39
C SER A 49 3.86 12.02 -3.06
N ASP A 50 4.22 10.74 -3.04
CA ASP A 50 4.19 9.97 -1.81
C ASP A 50 5.30 10.48 -0.86
N PRO A 51 4.99 10.68 0.44
CA PRO A 51 5.97 11.29 1.33
C PRO A 51 7.23 10.46 1.52
N TYR A 52 7.14 9.15 1.32
CA TYR A 52 8.30 8.27 1.40
C TYR A 52 9.27 8.48 0.24
N SER A 53 8.81 8.57 -1.03
CA SER A 53 9.72 8.88 -2.13
C SER A 53 10.31 10.28 -2.01
N VAL A 54 9.57 11.26 -1.49
CA VAL A 54 10.15 12.60 -1.21
C VAL A 54 11.26 12.51 -0.17
N MET A 55 11.10 11.71 0.89
CA MET A 55 12.19 11.47 1.85
C MET A 55 13.40 10.79 1.19
N GLN A 56 13.18 9.88 0.23
CA GLN A 56 14.27 9.25 -0.51
C GLN A 56 15.02 10.22 -1.43
N ILE A 57 14.30 11.11 -2.13
CA ILE A 57 14.90 12.14 -2.99
C ILE A 57 15.76 13.10 -2.17
N ILE A 58 15.26 13.53 -1.01
CA ILE A 58 16.03 14.38 -0.10
C ILE A 58 17.26 13.62 0.42
N ALA A 59 17.09 12.34 0.78
CA ALA A 59 18.20 11.49 1.23
C ALA A 59 19.27 11.26 0.16
N SER A 60 18.89 11.21 -1.12
CA SER A 60 19.82 11.08 -2.24
C SER A 60 20.56 12.37 -2.58
N GLY A 61 20.35 13.46 -1.83
CA GLY A 61 21.03 14.74 -2.01
C GLY A 61 20.40 15.66 -3.05
N PHE A 62 19.24 15.30 -3.60
CA PHE A 62 18.51 16.13 -4.56
C PHE A 62 17.51 17.03 -3.84
N VAL A 63 17.41 18.29 -4.28
CA VAL A 63 16.40 19.22 -3.79
C VAL A 63 15.12 19.01 -4.62
N PRO A 64 14.05 18.45 -4.03
CA PRO A 64 12.78 18.28 -4.75
C PRO A 64 12.17 19.66 -5.07
N ALA A 65 11.46 19.75 -6.20
CA ALA A 65 10.73 20.97 -6.56
C ALA A 65 9.71 21.35 -5.47
N ALA A 66 9.47 22.65 -5.29
CA ALA A 66 8.52 23.14 -4.28
C ALA A 66 7.11 22.55 -4.47
N SER A 67 6.69 22.32 -5.71
CA SER A 67 5.42 21.66 -6.05
C SER A 67 5.33 20.23 -5.50
N VAL A 68 6.42 19.47 -5.58
CA VAL A 68 6.53 18.08 -5.08
C VAL A 68 6.49 18.05 -3.55
N LEU A 69 7.16 19.00 -2.90
CA LEU A 69 7.14 19.16 -1.44
C LEU A 69 5.73 19.49 -0.92
N ILE A 70 5.08 20.48 -1.53
CA ILE A 70 3.71 20.90 -1.18
C ILE A 70 2.74 19.72 -1.41
N GLY A 71 2.89 19.01 -2.53
CA GLY A 71 2.17 17.78 -2.83
C GLY A 71 2.26 16.72 -1.75
N SER A 72 3.48 16.39 -1.36
CA SER A 72 3.76 15.43 -0.29
C SER A 72 3.18 15.86 1.05
N LEU A 73 3.26 17.14 1.41
CA LEU A 73 2.67 17.66 2.64
C LEU A 73 1.14 17.55 2.64
N ILE A 74 0.48 17.86 1.53
CA ILE A 74 -0.98 17.71 1.40
C ILE A 74 -1.39 16.25 1.57
N VAL A 75 -0.69 15.35 0.87
CA VAL A 75 -0.92 13.89 0.96
C VAL A 75 -0.69 13.39 2.38
N MET A 76 0.38 13.84 3.03
CA MET A 76 0.69 13.50 4.41
C MET A 76 -0.40 14.00 5.38
N ALA A 77 -0.83 15.26 5.26
CA ALA A 77 -1.87 15.85 6.10
C ALA A 77 -3.21 15.11 5.95
N PHE A 78 -3.60 14.80 4.70
CA PHE A 78 -4.82 14.05 4.41
C PHE A 78 -4.78 12.65 5.03
N TYR A 79 -3.68 11.91 4.86
CA TYR A 79 -3.54 10.55 5.41
C TYR A 79 -3.24 10.51 6.92
N PHE A 80 -2.73 11.60 7.49
CA PHE A 80 -2.64 11.77 8.93
C PHE A 80 -4.03 11.80 9.56
N VAL A 81 -4.93 12.64 9.03
CA VAL A 81 -6.32 12.76 9.50
C VAL A 81 -7.09 11.45 9.32
N LEU A 82 -6.97 10.82 8.15
CA LEU A 82 -7.79 9.66 7.77
C LEU A 82 -7.25 8.31 8.25
N ARG A 83 -6.23 8.27 9.12
CA ARG A 83 -5.48 7.06 9.53
C ARG A 83 -4.63 6.51 8.36
N GLY A 84 -3.31 6.55 8.53
CA GLY A 84 -2.34 6.29 7.45
C GLY A 84 -2.51 5.00 6.65
N ARG A 85 -3.11 3.93 7.20
CA ARG A 85 -3.35 2.69 6.44
C ARG A 85 -4.53 2.76 5.45
N MET A 86 -5.27 3.86 5.39
CA MET A 86 -6.30 4.06 4.35
C MET A 86 -5.69 4.05 2.96
N PHE A 87 -4.51 4.64 2.74
CA PHE A 87 -3.83 4.62 1.44
C PHE A 87 -3.61 3.20 0.93
N CYS A 88 -2.95 2.34 1.73
CA CYS A 88 -2.69 0.94 1.35
C CYS A 88 -3.98 0.13 1.14
N SER A 89 -5.07 0.51 1.80
CA SER A 89 -6.34 -0.22 1.78
C SER A 89 -7.27 0.20 0.62
N TRP A 90 -7.28 1.48 0.25
CA TRP A 90 -8.20 2.09 -0.71
C TRP A 90 -7.55 2.45 -2.04
N VAL A 91 -6.29 2.83 -2.03
CA VAL A 91 -5.58 3.33 -3.22
C VAL A 91 -4.63 2.28 -3.78
N CYS A 92 -3.88 1.60 -2.91
CA CYS A 92 -2.83 0.68 -3.36
C CYS A 92 -3.40 -0.58 -4.04
N PRO A 93 -3.04 -0.86 -5.30
CA PRO A 93 -3.56 -2.00 -6.03
C PRO A 93 -2.92 -3.33 -5.59
N ILE A 94 -1.72 -3.32 -4.96
CA ILE A 94 -1.09 -4.52 -4.40
C ILE A 94 -1.97 -5.18 -3.34
N ASN A 95 -2.75 -4.39 -2.59
CA ASN A 95 -3.68 -4.96 -1.61
C ASN A 95 -4.76 -5.84 -2.27
N PHE A 96 -5.12 -5.61 -3.53
CA PHE A 96 -6.01 -6.51 -4.27
C PHE A 96 -5.38 -7.89 -4.47
N ILE A 97 -4.09 -7.93 -4.80
CA ILE A 97 -3.33 -9.16 -5.05
C ILE A 97 -3.20 -9.97 -3.75
N THR A 98 -2.81 -9.32 -2.66
CA THR A 98 -2.61 -10.00 -1.37
C THR A 98 -3.93 -10.49 -0.75
N ASP A 99 -5.03 -9.75 -0.94
CA ASP A 99 -6.37 -10.21 -0.56
C ASP A 99 -6.84 -11.38 -1.41
N SER A 100 -6.56 -11.37 -2.72
CA SER A 100 -6.87 -12.48 -3.62
C SER A 100 -6.10 -13.74 -3.25
N ALA A 101 -4.81 -13.60 -2.89
CA ALA A 101 -3.99 -14.69 -2.37
C ALA A 101 -4.60 -15.26 -1.08
N SER A 102 -5.02 -14.39 -0.14
CA SER A 102 -5.68 -14.84 1.09
C SER A 102 -7.06 -15.48 0.85
N TRP A 103 -7.81 -15.03 -0.15
CA TRP A 103 -9.09 -15.65 -0.52
C TRP A 103 -8.86 -17.04 -1.11
N MET A 104 -7.93 -17.17 -2.05
CA MET A 104 -7.55 -18.44 -2.66
C MET A 104 -7.03 -19.43 -1.62
N ARG A 105 -6.19 -18.97 -0.68
CA ARG A 105 -5.72 -19.78 0.45
C ARG A 105 -6.86 -20.36 1.26
N ARG A 106 -7.89 -19.56 1.59
CA ARG A 106 -9.08 -20.02 2.35
C ARG A 106 -9.90 -21.04 1.56
N LYS A 107 -10.06 -20.83 0.26
CA LYS A 107 -10.81 -21.72 -0.63
C LYS A 107 -10.11 -23.08 -0.80
N LEU A 108 -8.78 -23.06 -0.98
CA LEU A 108 -7.94 -24.24 -1.18
C LEU A 108 -7.44 -24.86 0.14
N LYS A 109 -7.78 -24.28 1.29
CA LYS A 109 -7.34 -24.70 2.64
C LYS A 109 -5.82 -24.88 2.76
N ILE A 110 -5.04 -24.09 2.03
CA ILE A 110 -3.57 -24.11 2.08
C ILE A 110 -3.11 -23.56 3.42
N LYS A 111 -2.29 -24.33 4.15
CA LYS A 111 -1.65 -23.86 5.39
C LYS A 111 -0.41 -23.03 5.02
N PRO A 112 -0.21 -21.84 5.61
CA PRO A 112 1.00 -21.07 5.36
C PRO A 112 2.23 -21.81 5.91
N LEU A 113 3.34 -21.75 5.18
CA LEU A 113 4.62 -22.33 5.62
C LEU A 113 5.11 -21.69 6.93
N ILE A 114 4.84 -20.39 7.11
CA ILE A 114 5.24 -19.64 8.30
C ILE A 114 4.01 -18.97 8.93
N SER A 115 3.83 -19.19 10.24
CA SER A 115 2.80 -18.48 10.99
C SER A 115 3.13 -17.00 11.09
N SER A 116 2.16 -16.13 10.81
CA SER A 116 2.33 -14.67 10.95
C SER A 116 2.65 -14.22 12.37
N LYS A 117 2.45 -15.09 13.38
CA LYS A 117 2.88 -14.83 14.76
C LYS A 117 4.41 -14.91 14.94
N ASN A 118 5.11 -15.66 14.09
CA ASN A 118 6.55 -15.89 14.22
C ASN A 118 7.40 -14.86 13.47
N VAL A 119 6.80 -14.00 12.66
CA VAL A 119 7.53 -12.99 11.89
C VAL A 119 7.38 -11.63 12.56
N SER A 120 8.52 -11.00 12.87
CA SER A 120 8.49 -9.68 13.49
C SER A 120 8.06 -8.62 12.47
N ARG A 121 7.12 -7.76 12.86
CA ARG A 121 6.68 -6.63 12.04
C ARG A 121 7.76 -5.57 11.88
N ASN A 122 8.84 -5.66 12.65
CA ASN A 122 9.93 -4.69 12.61
C ASN A 122 10.75 -4.77 11.33
N ILE A 123 10.65 -5.89 10.59
CA ILE A 123 11.26 -6.06 9.26
C ILE A 123 10.91 -4.90 8.33
N ARG A 124 9.66 -4.42 8.34
CA ARG A 124 9.24 -3.30 7.49
C ARG A 124 9.97 -1.99 7.80
N TYR A 125 10.37 -1.79 9.06
CA TYR A 125 11.14 -0.62 9.49
C TYR A 125 12.61 -0.77 9.11
N TYR A 126 13.17 -1.98 9.19
CA TYR A 126 14.51 -2.24 8.68
C TYR A 126 14.59 -2.01 7.17
N VAL A 127 13.60 -2.49 6.40
CA VAL A 127 13.52 -2.25 4.94
C VAL A 127 13.33 -0.76 4.63
N PHE A 128 12.55 -0.03 5.44
CA PHE A 128 12.38 1.42 5.32
C PHE A 128 13.72 2.17 5.52
N VAL A 129 14.43 1.89 6.61
CA VAL A 129 15.73 2.54 6.90
C VAL A 129 16.76 2.15 5.85
N LEU A 130 16.82 0.87 5.48
CA LEU A 130 17.71 0.39 4.43
C LEU A 130 17.43 1.09 3.10
N GLY A 131 16.16 1.27 2.72
CA GLY A 131 15.79 2.00 1.51
C GLY A 131 16.28 3.45 1.50
N LEU A 132 16.22 4.14 2.64
CA LEU A 132 16.77 5.50 2.78
C LEU A 132 18.30 5.51 2.68
N LEU A 133 18.98 4.59 3.35
CA LEU A 133 20.44 4.47 3.30
C LEU A 133 20.94 4.16 1.88
N LEU A 134 20.30 3.21 1.20
CA LEU A 134 20.65 2.89 -0.19
C LEU A 134 20.40 4.09 -1.09
N SER A 135 19.32 4.85 -0.88
CA SER A 135 19.06 6.06 -1.67
C SER A 135 20.13 7.11 -1.47
N ALA A 136 20.63 7.28 -0.24
CA ALA A 136 21.74 8.19 0.07
C ALA A 136 23.08 7.74 -0.54
N ILE A 137 23.35 6.43 -0.61
CA ILE A 137 24.60 5.89 -1.17
C ILE A 137 24.59 5.96 -2.70
N PHE A 138 23.49 5.56 -3.33
CA PHE A 138 23.42 5.42 -4.79
C PHE A 138 23.00 6.70 -5.51
N GLY A 139 22.47 7.71 -4.81
CA GLY A 139 22.07 8.97 -5.43
C GLY A 139 20.77 8.88 -6.23
N PHE A 140 19.94 7.85 -6.05
CA PHE A 140 18.60 7.76 -6.62
C PHE A 140 17.62 7.14 -5.63
N ALA A 141 16.31 7.33 -5.84
CA ALA A 141 15.27 6.74 -4.99
C ALA A 141 15.22 5.20 -5.15
N ALA A 142 16.01 4.50 -4.33
CA ALA A 142 16.29 3.07 -4.48
C ALA A 142 15.03 2.20 -4.38
N PHE A 143 14.07 2.59 -3.54
CA PHE A 143 12.83 1.82 -3.43
C PHE A 143 11.88 2.06 -4.60
N ASP A 144 11.82 3.27 -5.16
CA ASP A 144 10.89 3.55 -6.26
C ASP A 144 11.22 2.76 -7.54
N VAL A 145 12.49 2.39 -7.72
CA VAL A 145 12.94 1.49 -8.79
C VAL A 145 12.37 0.07 -8.64
N ILE A 146 12.32 -0.45 -7.41
CA ILE A 146 11.87 -1.82 -7.09
C ILE A 146 10.40 -1.82 -6.65
N ASN A 147 9.75 -0.66 -6.63
CA ASN A 147 8.42 -0.51 -6.05
C ASN A 147 7.41 -1.33 -6.85
N PRO A 148 6.80 -2.36 -6.24
CA PRO A 148 5.85 -3.21 -6.95
C PRO A 148 4.62 -2.46 -7.42
N ILE A 149 4.30 -1.31 -6.80
CA ILE A 149 3.21 -0.44 -7.22
C ILE A 149 3.54 0.17 -8.59
N SER A 150 4.70 0.80 -8.72
CA SER A 150 5.18 1.40 -9.97
C SER A 150 5.40 0.34 -11.05
N MET A 151 5.95 -0.82 -10.70
CA MET A 151 6.14 -1.94 -11.64
C MET A 151 4.81 -2.52 -12.12
N MET A 152 3.81 -2.64 -11.25
CA MET A 152 2.46 -3.07 -11.63
C MET A 152 1.79 -2.05 -12.57
N HIS A 153 1.91 -0.76 -12.30
CA HIS A 153 1.43 0.29 -13.21
C HIS A 153 2.09 0.18 -14.59
N ARG A 154 3.41 0.02 -14.63
CA ARG A 154 4.15 -0.17 -15.89
C ARG A 154 3.74 -1.45 -16.63
N ALA A 155 3.45 -2.54 -15.91
CA ALA A 155 2.94 -3.76 -16.52
C ALA A 155 1.56 -3.57 -17.14
N ILE A 156 0.67 -2.80 -16.50
CA ILE A 156 -0.68 -2.55 -17.01
C ILE A 156 -0.67 -1.60 -18.21
N ILE A 157 0.13 -0.54 -18.15
CA ILE A 157 0.17 0.50 -19.20
C ILE A 157 0.99 0.04 -20.41
N PHE A 158 2.17 -0.53 -20.18
CA PHE A 158 3.14 -0.85 -21.25
C PHE A 158 3.28 -2.36 -21.51
N GLY A 159 2.51 -3.21 -20.83
CA GLY A 159 2.61 -4.67 -21.00
C GLY A 159 3.95 -5.25 -20.51
N SER A 160 4.66 -4.57 -19.61
CA SER A 160 5.99 -5.00 -19.16
C SER A 160 5.95 -6.35 -18.43
N LEU A 161 6.71 -7.32 -18.94
CA LEU A 161 6.86 -8.65 -18.36
C LEU A 161 7.42 -8.60 -16.93
N SER A 162 8.31 -7.65 -16.66
CA SER A 162 8.96 -7.47 -15.35
C SER A 162 7.94 -7.22 -14.22
N GLY A 163 6.91 -6.39 -14.45
CA GLY A 163 5.91 -6.12 -13.44
C GLY A 163 4.95 -7.29 -13.23
N LEU A 164 4.68 -8.11 -14.26
CA LEU A 164 3.90 -9.34 -14.11
C LEU A 164 4.62 -10.34 -13.19
N PHE A 165 5.92 -10.53 -13.37
CA PHE A 165 6.72 -11.40 -12.50
C PHE A 165 6.70 -10.93 -11.04
N VAL A 166 6.81 -9.64 -10.79
CA VAL A 166 6.77 -9.09 -9.42
C VAL A 166 5.39 -9.28 -8.78
N VAL A 167 4.32 -9.03 -9.52
CA VAL A 167 2.94 -9.27 -9.05
C VAL A 167 2.74 -10.75 -8.73
N LEU A 168 3.19 -11.64 -9.60
CA LEU A 168 3.10 -13.09 -9.41
C LEU A 168 3.93 -13.54 -8.20
N PHE A 169 5.14 -13.00 -8.04
CA PHE A 169 6.00 -13.28 -6.89
C PHE A 169 5.34 -12.87 -5.57
N ILE A 170 4.79 -11.65 -5.49
CA ILE A 170 4.07 -11.19 -4.29
C ILE A 170 2.85 -12.07 -4.02
N PHE A 171 2.09 -12.42 -5.07
CA PHE A 171 0.93 -13.30 -4.94
C PHE A 171 1.32 -14.67 -4.37
N LEU A 172 2.38 -15.29 -4.91
CA LEU A 172 2.83 -16.61 -4.50
C LEU A 172 3.44 -16.59 -3.10
N PHE A 173 4.20 -15.54 -2.77
CA PHE A 173 4.73 -15.29 -1.43
C PHE A 173 3.60 -15.20 -0.40
N ASP A 174 2.56 -14.43 -0.68
CA ASP A 174 1.40 -14.28 0.20
C ASP A 174 0.43 -15.49 0.18
N LEU A 175 0.51 -16.36 -0.84
CA LEU A 175 -0.29 -17.59 -0.94
C LEU A 175 0.36 -18.77 -0.21
N LEU A 176 1.68 -18.92 -0.29
CA LEU A 176 2.41 -20.08 0.25
C LEU A 176 3.10 -19.77 1.58
N ILE A 177 3.76 -18.63 1.69
CA ILE A 177 4.71 -18.38 2.79
C ILE A 177 4.01 -17.75 3.99
N LEU A 178 3.41 -16.57 3.81
CA LEU A 178 2.86 -15.75 4.89
C LEU A 178 1.47 -15.23 4.53
N LYS A 179 0.63 -14.90 5.51
CA LYS A 179 -0.67 -14.23 5.27
C LYS A 179 -0.47 -12.72 5.30
N HIS A 180 -0.76 -12.05 4.19
CA HIS A 180 -0.51 -10.61 4.01
C HIS A 180 0.94 -10.24 4.37
N GLY A 181 1.89 -11.08 3.94
CA GLY A 181 3.29 -11.01 4.34
C GLY A 181 3.95 -9.76 3.77
N PHE A 182 3.78 -9.52 2.46
CA PHE A 182 4.44 -8.40 1.80
C PHE A 182 3.97 -7.03 2.34
N CYS A 183 2.66 -6.77 2.30
CA CYS A 183 2.09 -5.50 2.79
C CYS A 183 2.21 -5.33 4.31
N GLY A 184 2.23 -6.43 5.08
CA GLY A 184 2.31 -6.39 6.54
C GLY A 184 3.73 -6.24 7.11
N HIS A 185 4.73 -6.86 6.47
CA HIS A 185 6.07 -7.05 7.05
C HIS A 185 7.22 -6.54 6.19
N ILE A 186 7.03 -6.33 4.88
CA ILE A 186 8.14 -5.99 3.97
C ILE A 186 7.98 -4.58 3.39
N CYS A 187 6.77 -4.16 3.06
CA CYS A 187 6.52 -2.91 2.36
C CYS A 187 6.93 -1.67 3.20
N PRO A 188 7.93 -0.86 2.75
CA PRO A 188 8.39 0.32 3.48
C PRO A 188 7.38 1.48 3.41
N VAL A 189 6.59 1.58 2.35
CA VAL A 189 5.46 2.52 2.27
C VAL A 189 4.43 2.19 3.36
N GLY A 190 4.13 0.90 3.55
CA GLY A 190 3.30 0.43 4.67
C GLY A 190 3.91 0.71 6.04
N ALA A 191 5.24 0.67 6.17
CA ALA A 191 5.96 1.06 7.38
C ALA A 191 5.73 2.54 7.70
N PHE A 192 5.97 3.42 6.74
CA PHE A 192 5.81 4.87 6.85
C PHE A 192 4.37 5.22 7.28
N TYR A 193 3.38 4.76 6.52
CA TYR A 193 1.97 5.02 6.82
C TYR A 193 1.49 4.36 8.11
N SER A 194 2.15 3.30 8.58
CA SER A 194 1.86 2.73 9.89
C SER A 194 2.38 3.58 11.05
N VAL A 195 3.43 4.39 10.85
CA VAL A 195 3.90 5.36 11.85
C VAL A 195 2.96 6.56 11.87
N VAL A 196 2.73 7.17 10.70
CA VAL A 196 1.83 8.32 10.54
C VAL A 196 0.44 8.00 11.06
N GLY A 197 -0.08 6.81 10.77
CA GLY A 197 -1.41 6.37 11.20
C GLY A 197 -1.57 6.05 12.69
N LYS A 198 -0.51 6.07 13.52
CA LYS A 198 -0.65 5.92 14.98
C LYS A 198 -1.43 7.08 15.60
N TRP A 199 -1.30 8.27 15.02
CA TRP A 199 -1.94 9.50 15.49
C TRP A 199 -3.28 9.79 14.80
N GLY A 200 -3.75 8.90 13.92
CA GLY A 200 -5.01 9.07 13.21
C GLY A 200 -6.23 9.07 14.14
N ILE A 201 -7.22 9.90 13.79
CA ILE A 201 -8.41 10.20 14.61
C ILE A 201 -9.44 9.07 14.51
N LEU A 202 -9.53 8.40 13.36
CA LEU A 202 -10.49 7.33 13.09
C LEU A 202 -10.05 6.00 13.69
N LYS A 203 -10.36 5.75 14.97
CA LYS A 203 -10.16 4.47 15.65
C LYS A 203 -11.46 3.66 15.70
N VAL A 204 -11.33 2.34 15.52
CA VAL A 204 -12.45 1.42 15.75
C VAL A 204 -12.55 1.24 17.27
N PHE A 205 -13.63 1.72 17.86
CA PHE A 205 -13.90 1.56 19.28
C PHE A 205 -14.66 0.26 19.53
N HIS A 206 -14.19 -0.51 20.50
CA HIS A 206 -14.87 -1.68 21.02
C HIS A 206 -15.59 -1.28 22.31
N ASN A 207 -16.92 -1.31 22.32
CA ASN A 207 -17.68 -1.11 23.54
C ASN A 207 -17.72 -2.44 24.32
N HIS A 208 -17.08 -2.47 25.49
CA HIS A 208 -17.00 -3.66 26.34
C HIS A 208 -18.35 -4.08 26.90
N ASP A 209 -19.27 -3.14 27.15
CA ASP A 209 -20.58 -3.42 27.76
C ASP A 209 -21.48 -4.26 26.84
N ASN A 210 -21.32 -4.08 25.52
CA ASN A 210 -22.06 -4.84 24.50
C ASN A 210 -21.31 -6.10 24.03
N CYS A 211 -20.16 -6.44 24.63
CA CYS A 211 -19.36 -7.56 24.17
C CYS A 211 -19.84 -8.90 24.76
N THR A 212 -20.26 -9.82 23.89
CA THR A 212 -20.71 -11.16 24.27
C THR A 212 -19.58 -12.20 24.32
N ASN A 213 -18.30 -11.78 24.26
CA ASN A 213 -17.12 -12.66 24.22
C ASN A 213 -17.15 -13.75 23.12
N CYS A 214 -17.90 -13.54 22.04
CA CYS A 214 -18.08 -14.54 20.98
C CYS A 214 -16.83 -14.77 20.08
N MET A 215 -15.75 -14.00 20.25
CA MET A 215 -14.48 -14.09 19.51
C MET A 215 -14.57 -13.94 17.97
N LYS A 216 -15.76 -13.70 17.41
CA LYS A 216 -15.97 -13.53 15.96
C LYS A 216 -15.14 -12.40 15.35
N CYS A 217 -14.92 -11.32 16.10
CA CYS A 217 -14.08 -10.19 15.68
C CYS A 217 -12.63 -10.63 15.42
N LYS A 218 -12.05 -11.45 16.30
CA LYS A 218 -10.68 -11.96 16.17
C LYS A 218 -10.52 -12.96 15.02
N VAL A 219 -11.57 -13.74 14.72
CA VAL A 219 -11.54 -14.70 13.59
C VAL A 219 -11.56 -13.97 12.24
N VAL A 220 -12.36 -12.90 12.11
CA VAL A 220 -12.50 -12.15 10.86
C VAL A 220 -11.35 -11.16 10.64
N CYS A 221 -10.72 -10.67 11.70
CA CYS A 221 -9.70 -9.63 11.59
C CYS A 221 -8.44 -10.13 10.86
N PRO A 222 -8.04 -9.50 9.73
CA PRO A 222 -6.79 -9.83 9.08
C PRO A 222 -5.56 -9.47 9.93
N GLU A 223 -5.70 -8.48 10.82
CA GLU A 223 -4.69 -8.10 11.83
C GLU A 223 -5.24 -8.19 13.26
N VAL A 224 -5.42 -9.42 13.76
CA VAL A 224 -5.93 -9.70 15.13
C VAL A 224 -5.19 -8.92 16.22
N GLN A 225 -3.91 -8.63 15.99
CA GLN A 225 -3.02 -7.89 16.91
C GLN A 225 -3.38 -6.41 17.06
N VAL A 226 -4.28 -5.86 16.24
CA VAL A 226 -4.79 -4.47 16.35
C VAL A 226 -6.02 -4.39 17.27
N LEU A 227 -6.63 -5.54 17.60
CA LEU A 227 -7.77 -5.68 18.51
C LEU A 227 -7.33 -5.98 19.96
N SER A 228 -6.09 -5.63 20.31
CA SER A 228 -5.53 -5.77 21.66
C SER A 228 -6.09 -4.72 22.60
#